data_AF-A0A643BSX2-F1
#
_entry.id   AF-A0A643BSX2-F1
#
_cell.length_a   1.000
_cell.length_b   1.000
_cell.length_c   1.000
_cell.angle_alpha   90.00
_cell.angle_beta   90.00
_cell.angle_gamma   90.00
#
_symmetry.space_group_name_H-M   'P 1'
#
loop_
_entity.id
_entity.type
_entity.pdbx_description
1 polymer ?
#
loop_
_entity_poly.entity_id
_entity_poly.type
_entity_poly.pdbx_seq_one_letter_code
_entity_poly.pdbx_strand_id
1 'polypeptide(L)'
;LTGSSGFITDGPGNYKYKTKCTWLIEGQPNRIMRLRFNHFATECSWDHLYVYDGDSIYAPLVAAFSGLIVPERDGNETVPEVVATSGYALLHFFSDAAYNLTGFNITYNFDMCPNNCSDRGECKTSNNSNTVQCECSENWKGEACDIPHCVNNCGFPHRGICNSSDVRGCSCFSEWQGPGCSVPVPANQSFWTREEYSNLKLPRASHKAVVNGNIMWVVGGYMFNHSDYNMVL
;
A
#
# COMPACT_ATOMS: atom_id res chain seq x y z
N LEU A 1 -22.27 -2.24 8.44
CA LEU A 1 -22.09 -3.52 7.73
C LEU A 1 -21.30 -4.44 8.66
N THR A 2 -21.74 -5.67 8.90
CA THR A 2 -21.18 -6.54 9.96
C THR A 2 -20.60 -7.86 9.45
N GLY A 3 -20.68 -8.12 8.14
CA GLY A 3 -20.10 -9.33 7.54
C GLY A 3 -18.57 -9.33 7.60
N SER A 4 -17.95 -10.50 7.57
CA SER A 4 -16.48 -10.65 7.51
C SER A 4 -15.86 -10.17 6.18
N SER A 5 -16.70 -10.02 5.17
CA SER A 5 -16.37 -9.39 3.90
C SER A 5 -17.63 -8.79 3.27
N GLY A 6 -17.45 -7.91 2.30
CA GLY A 6 -18.53 -7.32 1.54
C GLY A 6 -18.04 -6.23 0.60
N PHE A 7 -18.97 -5.43 0.08
CA PHE A 7 -18.65 -4.30 -0.77
C PHE A 7 -19.53 -3.09 -0.43
N ILE A 8 -19.01 -1.91 -0.74
CA ILE A 8 -19.65 -0.61 -0.58
C ILE A 8 -19.63 0.07 -1.95
N THR A 9 -20.77 0.64 -2.31
CA THR A 9 -20.97 1.36 -3.58
C THR A 9 -21.90 2.55 -3.34
N ASP A 10 -21.73 3.59 -4.14
CA ASP A 10 -22.60 4.77 -4.19
C ASP A 10 -23.96 4.49 -4.87
N GLY A 11 -24.13 3.32 -5.46
CA GLY A 11 -25.35 2.85 -6.12
C GLY A 11 -25.19 2.65 -7.63
N PRO A 12 -26.30 2.40 -8.34
CA PRO A 12 -26.28 2.20 -9.79
C PRO A 12 -26.14 3.53 -10.55
N GLY A 13 -25.33 3.53 -11.61
CA GLY A 13 -25.11 4.69 -12.47
C GLY A 13 -24.07 5.65 -11.90
N ASN A 14 -24.23 6.95 -12.15
CA ASN A 14 -23.38 7.98 -11.55
C ASN A 14 -23.90 8.36 -10.15
N TYR A 15 -23.00 8.69 -9.23
CA TYR A 15 -23.37 9.17 -7.89
C TYR A 15 -24.22 10.43 -7.96
N LYS A 16 -24.92 10.74 -6.87
CA LYS A 16 -25.75 11.95 -6.76
C LYS A 16 -24.91 13.15 -6.31
N TYR A 17 -25.13 14.32 -6.91
CA TYR A 17 -24.58 15.59 -6.42
C TYR A 17 -25.25 16.00 -5.10
N LYS A 18 -24.58 16.85 -4.31
CA LYS A 18 -25.00 17.37 -3.00
C LYS A 18 -25.36 16.28 -1.99
N THR A 19 -24.65 15.16 -2.02
CA THR A 19 -24.92 14.06 -1.10
C THR A 19 -23.84 13.90 -0.06
N LYS A 20 -24.27 13.40 1.09
CA LYS A 20 -23.43 13.00 2.21
C LYS A 20 -23.86 11.61 2.61
N CYS A 21 -23.00 10.64 2.35
CA CYS A 21 -23.26 9.25 2.67
C CYS A 21 -22.18 8.76 3.61
N THR A 22 -22.60 8.02 4.64
CA THR A 22 -21.68 7.45 5.62
C THR A 22 -21.97 5.98 5.77
N TRP A 23 -20.93 5.16 5.72
CA TRP A 23 -21.00 3.73 5.98
C TRP A 23 -20.06 3.38 7.12
N LEU A 24 -20.60 2.73 8.14
CA LEU A 24 -19.82 2.13 9.21
C LEU A 24 -19.69 0.63 8.93
N ILE A 25 -18.46 0.14 8.83
CA ILE A 25 -18.15 -1.29 8.83
C ILE A 25 -17.73 -1.66 10.25
N GLU A 26 -18.44 -2.61 10.85
CA GLU A 26 -18.27 -3.03 12.24
C GLU A 26 -17.76 -4.46 12.27
N GLY A 27 -16.55 -4.64 12.79
CA GLY A 27 -15.94 -5.93 13.06
C GLY A 27 -15.82 -6.21 14.55
N GLN A 28 -14.81 -6.99 14.91
CA GLN A 28 -14.40 -7.12 16.31
C GLN A 28 -13.21 -6.20 16.57
N PRO A 29 -13.06 -5.66 17.78
CA PRO A 29 -11.93 -4.81 18.14
C PRO A 29 -10.58 -5.44 17.78
N ASN A 30 -9.65 -4.62 17.30
CA ASN A 30 -8.27 -4.99 16.96
C ASN A 30 -8.14 -6.02 15.82
N ARG A 31 -9.13 -6.12 14.94
CA ARG A 31 -9.02 -6.92 13.71
C ARG A 31 -8.58 -6.06 12.54
N ILE A 32 -7.70 -6.60 11.71
CA ILE A 32 -7.26 -5.91 10.51
C ILE A 32 -8.35 -6.02 9.45
N MET A 33 -8.76 -4.87 8.92
CA MET A 33 -9.65 -4.76 7.78
C MET A 33 -8.92 -4.11 6.62
N ARG A 34 -8.99 -4.75 5.46
CA ARG A 34 -8.45 -4.25 4.19
C ARG A 34 -9.58 -3.78 3.30
N LEU A 35 -9.41 -2.56 2.79
CA LEU A 35 -10.31 -1.91 1.85
C LEU A 35 -9.61 -1.82 0.50
N ARG A 36 -10.18 -2.50 -0.48
CA ARG A 36 -9.70 -2.50 -1.87
C ARG A 36 -10.67 -1.75 -2.75
N PHE A 37 -10.14 -0.76 -3.45
CA PHE A 37 -10.89 0.07 -4.38
C PHE A 37 -10.90 -0.61 -5.75
N ASN A 38 -11.97 -1.32 -6.07
CA ASN A 38 -12.09 -1.98 -7.38
C ASN A 38 -12.41 -0.98 -8.49
N HIS A 39 -13.05 0.13 -8.11
CA HIS A 39 -13.38 1.26 -8.98
C HIS A 39 -13.45 2.53 -8.15
N PHE A 40 -12.90 3.63 -8.66
CA PHE A 40 -13.04 4.95 -8.03
C PHE A 40 -12.90 6.07 -9.07
N ALA A 41 -13.97 6.83 -9.24
CA ALA A 41 -14.05 7.98 -10.12
C ALA A 41 -15.01 9.02 -9.55
N THR A 42 -14.45 10.06 -8.95
CA THR A 42 -15.16 11.23 -8.39
C THR A 42 -14.63 12.52 -9.00
N GLU A 43 -15.37 13.63 -8.87
CA GLU A 43 -14.89 14.92 -9.31
C GLU A 43 -13.61 15.30 -8.53
N CYS A 44 -12.54 15.57 -9.27
CA CYS A 44 -11.24 15.87 -8.68
C CYS A 44 -11.27 17.21 -7.95
N SER A 45 -10.75 17.22 -6.72
CA SER A 45 -10.65 18.38 -5.82
C SER A 45 -11.96 18.89 -5.23
N TRP A 46 -13.11 18.34 -5.62
CA TRP A 46 -14.43 18.78 -5.13
C TRP A 46 -15.14 17.68 -4.36
N ASP A 47 -15.12 16.46 -4.90
CA ASP A 47 -15.77 15.30 -4.30
C ASP A 47 -14.76 14.40 -3.61
N HIS A 48 -15.07 14.04 -2.36
CA HIS A 48 -14.12 13.40 -1.46
C HIS A 48 -14.72 12.18 -0.77
N LEU A 49 -13.92 11.12 -0.71
CA LEU A 49 -14.16 9.99 0.18
C LEU A 49 -13.09 9.97 1.28
N TYR A 50 -13.54 10.03 2.52
CA TYR A 50 -12.70 9.90 3.71
C TYR A 50 -12.87 8.52 4.33
N VAL A 51 -11.77 7.92 4.76
CA VAL A 51 -11.75 6.63 5.47
C VAL A 51 -11.10 6.83 6.83
N TYR A 52 -11.86 6.55 7.89
CA TYR A 52 -11.40 6.63 9.27
C TYR A 52 -11.23 5.23 9.87
N ASP A 53 -10.14 5.00 10.60
CA ASP A 53 -9.88 3.75 11.33
C ASP A 53 -10.55 3.80 12.71
N GLY A 54 -11.87 3.59 12.72
CA GLY A 54 -12.70 3.59 13.91
C GLY A 54 -14.19 3.71 13.59
N ASP A 55 -14.98 3.97 14.62
CA ASP A 55 -16.44 4.00 14.56
C ASP A 55 -17.04 5.39 14.26
N SER A 56 -16.21 6.42 14.20
CA SER A 56 -16.65 7.81 14.07
C SER A 56 -15.66 8.69 13.31
N ILE A 57 -16.09 9.89 12.93
CA ILE A 57 -15.25 10.91 12.29
C ILE A 57 -14.14 11.46 13.21
N TYR A 58 -14.17 11.12 14.50
CA TYR A 58 -13.14 11.50 15.46
C TYR A 58 -12.00 10.48 15.54
N ALA A 59 -12.15 9.33 14.88
CA ALA A 59 -11.10 8.34 14.76
C ALA A 59 -9.98 8.79 13.79
N PRO A 60 -8.80 8.15 13.78
CA PRO A 60 -7.72 8.49 12.87
C PRO A 60 -8.15 8.41 11.39
N LEU A 61 -7.95 9.49 10.64
CA LEU A 61 -8.14 9.50 9.18
C LEU A 61 -6.98 8.75 8.52
N VAL A 62 -7.28 7.61 7.89
CA VAL A 62 -6.26 6.75 7.25
C VAL A 62 -6.17 6.95 5.73
N ALA A 63 -7.22 7.49 5.10
CA ALA A 63 -7.17 7.86 3.68
C ALA A 63 -8.17 8.96 3.32
N ALA A 64 -7.81 9.76 2.32
CA ALA A 64 -8.68 10.72 1.66
C ALA A 64 -8.47 10.63 0.14
N PHE A 65 -9.55 10.36 -0.60
CA PHE A 65 -9.50 10.18 -2.05
C PHE A 65 -10.40 11.19 -2.76
N SER A 66 -9.92 11.66 -3.93
CA SER A 66 -10.66 12.49 -4.87
C SER A 66 -10.11 12.27 -6.28
N GLY A 67 -10.94 12.41 -7.31
CA GLY A 67 -10.55 12.22 -8.70
C GLY A 67 -10.68 10.77 -9.16
N LEU A 68 -9.77 10.36 -10.04
CA LEU A 68 -9.76 9.01 -10.61
C LEU A 68 -8.65 8.19 -9.96
N ILE A 69 -8.99 6.99 -9.51
CA ILE A 69 -7.97 5.97 -9.22
C ILE A 69 -7.98 4.99 -10.39
N VAL A 70 -7.05 5.21 -11.31
CA VAL A 70 -6.87 4.35 -12.48
C VAL A 70 -5.77 3.35 -12.13
N PRO A 71 -5.98 2.04 -12.30
CA PRO A 71 -4.87 1.09 -12.32
C PRO A 71 -3.88 1.56 -13.39
N GLU A 72 -2.60 1.76 -13.07
CA GLU A 72 -1.66 2.14 -14.14
C GLU A 72 -1.65 1.01 -15.18
N ARG A 73 -1.44 1.40 -16.45
CA ARG A 73 -1.76 0.60 -17.64
C ARG A 73 -1.07 -0.76 -17.73
N ASP A 74 -0.13 -1.05 -16.85
CA ASP A 74 0.55 -2.33 -16.73
C ASP A 74 -0.21 -3.20 -15.71
N GLY A 75 -0.94 -4.20 -16.21
CA GLY A 75 -2.03 -4.93 -15.54
C GLY A 75 -1.74 -5.74 -14.28
N ASN A 76 -0.69 -5.41 -13.52
CA ASN A 76 -0.36 -5.99 -12.22
C ASN A 76 -0.28 -4.94 -11.10
N GLU A 77 -0.62 -3.67 -11.35
CA GLU A 77 -0.57 -2.65 -10.31
C GLU A 77 -1.88 -2.61 -9.52
N THR A 78 -1.77 -2.99 -8.26
CA THR A 78 -2.88 -3.00 -7.32
C THR A 78 -3.21 -1.57 -6.92
N VAL A 79 -4.47 -1.20 -7.14
CA VAL A 79 -5.11 -0.01 -6.57
C VAL A 79 -4.75 0.12 -5.09
N PRO A 80 -4.55 1.35 -4.54
CA PRO A 80 -4.20 1.53 -3.14
C PRO A 80 -5.11 0.71 -2.20
N GLU A 81 -4.49 -0.14 -1.40
CA GLU A 81 -5.15 -0.83 -0.30
C GLU A 81 -5.12 0.07 0.93
N VAL A 82 -6.28 0.32 1.53
CA VAL A 82 -6.37 1.04 2.81
C VAL A 82 -6.57 0.01 3.92
N VAL A 83 -5.75 0.13 4.96
CA VAL A 83 -5.77 -0.80 6.09
C VAL A 83 -6.30 -0.06 7.32
N ALA A 84 -7.34 -0.62 7.94
CA ALA A 84 -7.86 -0.22 9.24
C ALA A 84 -7.52 -1.31 10.27
N THR A 85 -7.10 -0.91 11.47
CA THR A 85 -6.57 -1.81 12.50
C THR A 85 -7.42 -1.85 13.76
N SER A 86 -8.34 -0.89 13.94
CA SER A 86 -9.24 -0.82 15.10
C SER A 86 -10.30 -1.93 15.12
N GLY A 87 -10.54 -2.60 13.98
CA GLY A 87 -11.68 -3.49 13.77
C GLY A 87 -12.92 -2.77 13.24
N TYR A 88 -12.87 -1.46 13.05
CA TYR A 88 -13.94 -0.63 12.50
C TYR A 88 -13.41 0.24 11.38
N ALA A 89 -14.27 0.61 10.43
CA ALA A 89 -13.97 1.75 9.57
C ALA A 89 -15.23 2.54 9.23
N LEU A 90 -15.10 3.86 9.31
CA LEU A 90 -16.11 4.79 8.85
C LEU A 90 -15.69 5.37 7.51
N LEU A 91 -16.49 5.12 6.48
CA LEU A 91 -16.34 5.73 5.17
C LEU A 91 -17.33 6.90 5.08
N HIS A 92 -16.84 8.09 4.77
CA HIS A 92 -17.66 9.29 4.60
C HIS A 92 -17.44 9.89 3.21
N PHE A 93 -18.47 9.83 2.38
CA PHE A 93 -18.48 10.41 1.04
C PHE A 93 -19.24 11.72 1.03
N PHE A 94 -18.65 12.72 0.40
CA PHE A 94 -19.24 14.04 0.17
C PHE A 94 -19.13 14.41 -1.31
N SER A 95 -20.25 14.86 -1.90
CA SER A 95 -20.28 15.47 -3.22
C SER A 95 -20.80 16.90 -3.22
N ASP A 96 -20.25 17.73 -4.11
CA ASP A 96 -20.55 19.15 -4.24
C ASP A 96 -21.83 19.41 -5.08
N ALA A 97 -22.04 20.64 -5.58
CA ALA A 97 -23.21 20.99 -6.36
C ALA A 97 -23.16 20.62 -7.85
N ALA A 98 -22.03 20.14 -8.35
CA ALA A 98 -21.73 19.95 -9.75
C ALA A 98 -21.29 18.50 -10.06
N TYR A 99 -20.83 18.30 -11.30
CA TYR A 99 -20.38 17.06 -11.94
C TYR A 99 -20.44 15.75 -11.13
N ASN A 100 -21.17 14.77 -11.66
CA ASN A 100 -21.09 13.41 -11.17
C ASN A 100 -20.37 12.48 -12.15
N LEU A 101 -19.62 11.53 -11.59
CA LEU A 101 -18.96 10.46 -12.31
C LEU A 101 -19.49 9.11 -11.83
N THR A 102 -18.87 8.04 -12.29
CA THR A 102 -19.27 6.65 -12.04
C THR A 102 -19.07 6.16 -10.60
N GLY A 103 -18.61 7.02 -9.68
CA GLY A 103 -18.57 6.72 -8.26
C GLY A 103 -17.51 5.70 -7.87
N PHE A 104 -17.84 4.79 -6.96
CA PHE A 104 -16.87 3.86 -6.41
C PHE A 104 -17.46 2.48 -6.09
N ASN A 105 -16.59 1.48 -6.14
CA ASN A 105 -16.86 0.13 -5.67
C ASN A 105 -15.68 -0.32 -4.80
N ILE A 106 -15.93 -0.47 -3.51
CA ILE A 106 -14.92 -0.78 -2.51
C ILE A 106 -15.27 -2.12 -1.88
N THR A 107 -14.40 -3.11 -2.03
CA THR A 107 -14.52 -4.37 -1.28
C THR A 107 -13.77 -4.26 0.04
N TYR A 108 -14.35 -4.82 1.09
CA TYR A 108 -13.71 -4.90 2.39
C TYR A 108 -13.62 -6.36 2.84
N ASN A 109 -12.51 -6.69 3.49
CA ASN A 109 -12.25 -8.02 4.02
C ASN A 109 -11.54 -7.91 5.37
N PHE A 110 -12.04 -8.63 6.37
CA PHE A 110 -11.32 -8.83 7.62
C PHE A 110 -10.31 -9.96 7.48
N ASP A 111 -9.18 -9.83 8.18
CA ASP A 111 -8.16 -10.89 8.34
C ASP A 111 -7.66 -11.46 7.00
N MET A 112 -7.62 -10.63 5.97
CA MET A 112 -7.02 -10.97 4.68
C MET A 112 -5.58 -10.48 4.64
N CYS A 113 -4.68 -11.28 4.07
CA CYS A 113 -3.30 -10.86 3.81
C CYS A 113 -3.20 -10.01 2.53
N PRO A 114 -2.21 -9.10 2.41
CA PRO A 114 -2.05 -8.27 1.23
C PRO A 114 -1.87 -9.16 -0.02
N ASN A 115 -2.63 -8.86 -1.07
CA ASN A 115 -2.69 -9.61 -2.32
C ASN A 115 -2.83 -11.13 -2.17
N ASN A 116 -3.44 -11.62 -1.09
CA ASN A 116 -3.51 -13.06 -0.79
C ASN A 116 -2.13 -13.74 -0.83
N CYS A 117 -1.08 -13.05 -0.36
CA CYS A 117 0.30 -13.50 -0.43
C CYS A 117 0.79 -13.80 -1.85
N SER A 118 0.20 -13.15 -2.86
CA SER A 118 0.55 -13.22 -4.28
C SER A 118 0.64 -14.65 -4.83
N ASP A 119 -0.15 -15.57 -4.26
CA ASP A 119 -0.12 -17.02 -4.51
C ASP A 119 1.27 -17.67 -4.29
N ARG A 120 2.13 -17.02 -3.50
CA ARG A 120 3.53 -17.38 -3.23
C ARG A 120 3.80 -17.46 -1.73
N GLY A 121 2.78 -17.79 -0.95
CA GLY A 121 2.86 -17.90 0.50
C GLY A 121 1.53 -18.32 1.11
N GLU A 122 1.54 -18.51 2.42
CA GLU A 122 0.35 -18.81 3.21
C GLU A 122 0.00 -17.64 4.12
N CYS A 123 -1.27 -17.25 4.15
CA CYS A 123 -1.75 -16.25 5.10
C CYS A 123 -1.98 -16.90 6.46
N LYS A 124 -1.21 -16.51 7.47
CA LYS A 124 -1.30 -17.08 8.83
C LYS A 124 -1.63 -16.02 9.86
N THR A 125 -2.39 -16.43 10.88
CA THR A 125 -2.68 -15.60 12.05
C THR A 125 -1.46 -15.56 12.97
N SER A 126 -1.01 -14.36 13.31
CA SER A 126 0.04 -14.13 14.30
C SER A 126 -0.50 -14.39 15.70
N ASN A 127 0.13 -15.33 16.40
CA ASN A 127 -0.28 -15.80 17.73
C ASN A 127 -0.38 -14.71 18.81
N ASN A 128 0.26 -13.55 18.60
CA ASN A 128 0.39 -12.52 19.63
C ASN A 128 -0.54 -11.31 19.45
N SER A 129 -1.15 -11.13 18.27
CA SER A 129 -1.85 -9.86 17.96
C SER A 129 -3.17 -10.01 17.22
N ASN A 130 -3.67 -11.24 16.99
CA ASN A 130 -4.83 -11.50 16.12
C ASN A 130 -4.70 -10.84 14.72
N THR A 131 -3.47 -10.51 14.32
CA THR A 131 -3.17 -9.96 13.00
C THR A 131 -2.84 -11.09 12.04
N VAL A 132 -3.05 -10.86 10.75
CA VAL A 132 -2.65 -11.81 9.71
C VAL A 132 -1.39 -11.34 9.00
N GLN A 133 -0.50 -12.26 8.69
CA GLN A 133 0.74 -12.00 7.98
C GLN A 133 1.01 -13.13 6.96
N CYS A 134 1.60 -12.77 5.83
CA CYS A 134 2.07 -13.76 4.87
C CYS A 134 3.34 -14.45 5.35
N GLU A 135 3.32 -15.77 5.36
CA GLU A 135 4.50 -16.61 5.39
C GLU A 135 4.87 -17.00 3.96
N CYS A 136 5.93 -16.39 3.43
CA CYS A 136 6.32 -16.56 2.04
C CYS A 136 6.95 -17.92 1.76
N SER A 137 6.68 -18.46 0.57
CA SER A 137 7.36 -19.63 0.03
C SER A 137 8.86 -19.35 -0.17
N GLU A 138 9.66 -20.42 -0.30
CA GLU A 138 11.08 -20.30 -0.55
C GLU A 138 11.37 -19.39 -1.75
N ASN A 139 12.36 -18.50 -1.60
CA ASN A 139 12.77 -17.48 -2.57
C ASN A 139 11.82 -16.30 -2.78
N TRP A 140 10.80 -16.12 -1.93
CA TRP A 140 9.94 -14.94 -1.92
C TRP A 140 10.02 -14.21 -0.58
N LYS A 141 9.85 -12.90 -0.62
CA LYS A 141 9.86 -12.00 0.54
C LYS A 141 8.91 -10.83 0.31
N GLY A 142 8.83 -9.94 1.30
CA GLY A 142 7.91 -8.82 1.32
C GLY A 142 6.61 -9.16 2.03
N GLU A 143 5.81 -8.14 2.37
CA GLU A 143 4.56 -8.34 3.12
C GLU A 143 3.52 -9.16 2.35
N ALA A 144 3.56 -9.09 1.01
CA ALA A 144 2.65 -9.79 0.10
C ALA A 144 3.31 -10.96 -0.65
N CYS A 145 4.55 -11.33 -0.33
CA CYS A 145 5.32 -12.39 -1.02
C CYS A 145 5.46 -12.21 -2.54
N ASP A 146 5.46 -10.98 -3.00
CA ASP A 146 5.60 -10.55 -4.40
C ASP A 146 7.03 -10.14 -4.76
N ILE A 147 7.92 -10.04 -3.78
CA ILE A 147 9.32 -9.66 -4.00
C ILE A 147 10.17 -10.93 -4.06
N PRO A 148 10.85 -11.23 -5.18
CA PRO A 148 11.79 -12.34 -5.20
C PRO A 148 12.95 -12.07 -4.24
N HIS A 149 13.36 -13.09 -3.49
CA HIS A 149 14.47 -12.98 -2.55
C HIS A 149 15.77 -12.60 -3.26
N CYS A 150 15.99 -13.18 -4.45
CA CYS A 150 17.12 -12.91 -5.33
C CYS A 150 16.64 -12.76 -6.77
N VAL A 151 16.70 -11.54 -7.31
CA VAL A 151 16.34 -11.27 -8.70
C VAL A 151 17.34 -11.99 -9.62
N ASN A 152 16.84 -12.80 -10.56
CA ASN A 152 17.65 -13.55 -11.54
C ASN A 152 18.81 -14.37 -10.94
N ASN A 153 18.63 -14.90 -9.71
CA ASN A 153 19.68 -15.61 -8.96
C ASN A 153 21.00 -14.82 -8.89
N CYS A 154 20.92 -13.49 -8.80
CA CYS A 154 22.07 -12.58 -8.75
C CYS A 154 23.06 -12.74 -9.92
N GLY A 155 22.64 -13.33 -11.04
CA GLY A 155 23.51 -13.66 -12.16
C GLY A 155 24.62 -14.69 -11.83
N PHE A 156 24.40 -15.54 -10.83
CA PHE A 156 25.29 -16.68 -10.53
C PHE A 156 25.48 -17.57 -11.77
N PRO A 157 26.70 -18.09 -12.03
CA PRO A 157 27.91 -17.96 -11.22
C PRO A 157 28.80 -16.75 -11.54
N HIS A 158 28.39 -15.87 -12.45
CA HIS A 158 29.29 -14.88 -13.04
C HIS A 158 29.24 -13.50 -12.40
N ARG A 159 28.12 -13.11 -11.79
CA ARG A 159 27.88 -11.72 -11.38
C ARG A 159 27.62 -11.53 -9.90
N GLY A 160 27.23 -12.60 -9.20
CA GLY A 160 26.95 -12.53 -7.78
C GLY A 160 26.45 -13.85 -7.23
N ILE A 161 26.20 -13.86 -5.93
CA ILE A 161 25.73 -15.01 -5.16
C ILE A 161 24.45 -14.59 -4.43
N CYS A 162 23.44 -15.45 -4.49
CA CYS A 162 22.21 -15.31 -3.72
C CYS A 162 22.43 -15.82 -2.30
N ASN A 163 22.08 -15.01 -1.30
CA ASN A 163 22.05 -15.42 0.09
C ASN A 163 20.62 -15.26 0.63
N SER A 164 19.95 -16.38 0.89
CA SER A 164 18.58 -16.43 1.43
C SER A 164 18.47 -15.93 2.88
N SER A 165 19.59 -15.74 3.57
CA SER A 165 19.62 -15.23 4.95
C SER A 165 19.88 -13.72 5.04
N ASP A 166 20.25 -13.07 3.92
CA ASP A 166 20.53 -11.63 3.89
C ASP A 166 19.30 -10.85 3.38
N VAL A 167 18.94 -9.78 4.11
CA VAL A 167 17.85 -8.86 3.75
C VAL A 167 18.06 -8.26 2.35
N ARG A 168 19.33 -8.06 1.93
CA ARG A 168 19.68 -7.56 0.59
C ARG A 168 19.46 -8.58 -0.52
N GLY A 169 19.43 -9.88 -0.21
CA GLY A 169 19.22 -10.98 -1.15
C GLY A 169 20.43 -11.29 -2.04
N CYS A 170 20.98 -10.30 -2.74
CA CYS A 170 22.09 -10.47 -3.67
C CYS A 170 23.40 -9.83 -3.19
N SER A 171 24.49 -10.60 -3.23
CA SER A 171 25.85 -10.11 -3.06
C SER A 171 26.57 -10.13 -4.40
N CYS A 172 26.84 -8.95 -4.97
CA CYS A 172 27.43 -8.81 -6.30
C CYS A 172 28.97 -8.86 -6.27
N PHE A 173 29.56 -9.37 -7.34
CA PHE A 173 31.01 -9.30 -7.56
C PHE A 173 31.43 -7.87 -7.98
N SER A 174 32.72 -7.56 -7.90
CA SER A 174 33.26 -6.18 -8.03
C SER A 174 32.80 -5.42 -9.28
N GLU A 175 32.58 -6.13 -10.39
CA GLU A 175 32.20 -5.54 -11.68
C GLU A 175 30.69 -5.34 -11.85
N TRP A 176 29.88 -5.75 -10.87
CA TRP A 176 28.42 -5.80 -10.99
C TRP A 176 27.72 -5.15 -9.79
N GLN A 177 26.57 -4.55 -10.05
CA GLN A 177 25.73 -3.86 -9.06
C GLN A 177 24.24 -3.94 -9.44
N GLY A 178 23.40 -3.34 -8.60
CA GLY A 178 21.95 -3.34 -8.73
C GLY A 178 21.26 -4.56 -8.12
N PRO A 179 19.92 -4.58 -8.07
CA PRO A 179 19.14 -5.56 -7.29
C PRO A 179 19.36 -7.04 -7.65
N GLY A 180 19.82 -7.33 -8.87
CA GLY A 180 20.10 -8.70 -9.35
C GLY A 180 21.51 -8.85 -9.93
N CYS A 181 22.45 -7.96 -9.56
CA CYS A 181 23.82 -7.94 -10.11
C CYS A 181 23.84 -7.95 -11.65
N SER A 182 22.96 -7.15 -12.26
CA SER A 182 22.79 -7.10 -13.72
C SER A 182 23.33 -5.82 -14.34
N VAL A 183 23.76 -4.84 -13.53
CA VAL A 183 24.29 -3.56 -13.98
C VAL A 183 25.81 -3.57 -13.81
N PRO A 184 26.61 -3.23 -14.83
CA PRO A 184 28.06 -3.15 -14.68
C PRO A 184 28.50 -1.98 -13.78
N VAL A 185 29.74 -2.02 -13.31
CA VAL A 185 30.42 -0.90 -12.64
C VAL A 185 31.53 -0.38 -13.58
N PRO A 186 31.48 0.87 -14.09
CA PRO A 186 30.44 1.87 -13.90
C PRO A 186 29.14 1.53 -14.65
N ALA A 187 28.02 2.07 -14.16
CA ALA A 187 26.70 1.79 -14.73
C ALA A 187 26.55 2.34 -16.16
N ASN A 188 26.02 1.51 -17.06
CA ASN A 188 25.67 1.90 -18.42
C ASN A 188 24.20 2.31 -18.59
N GLN A 189 23.39 2.17 -17.53
CA GLN A 189 21.97 2.49 -17.50
C GLN A 189 21.56 2.98 -16.12
N SER A 190 20.46 3.73 -16.05
CA SER A 190 19.83 4.10 -14.76
C SER A 190 19.19 2.87 -14.12
N PHE A 191 19.36 2.71 -12.81
CA PHE A 191 18.73 1.65 -12.04
C PHE A 191 18.41 2.15 -10.64
N TRP A 192 17.42 1.52 -10.01
CA TRP A 192 17.05 1.80 -8.63
C TRP A 192 17.72 0.80 -7.69
N THR A 193 18.26 1.30 -6.59
CA THR A 193 18.64 0.50 -5.43
C THR A 193 17.83 0.97 -4.24
N ARG A 194 17.39 0.01 -3.43
CA ARG A 194 16.75 0.30 -2.15
C ARG A 194 17.78 0.06 -1.05
N GLU A 195 18.11 1.10 -0.31
CA GLU A 195 18.87 0.97 0.94
C GLU A 195 17.90 0.57 2.05
N GLU A 196 18.07 -0.64 2.59
CA GLU A 196 17.28 -1.12 3.73
C GLU A 196 18.07 -0.92 5.02
N TYR A 197 17.52 -0.09 5.92
CA TYR A 197 18.01 0.09 7.28
C TYR A 197 17.29 -0.88 8.22
N SER A 198 18.01 -1.43 9.19
CA SER A 198 17.54 -2.44 10.15
C SER A 198 16.51 -1.95 11.18
N ASN A 199 16.15 -0.67 11.16
CA ASN A 199 15.22 -0.10 12.14
C ASN A 199 13.78 -0.19 11.65
N LEU A 200 12.85 -0.42 12.59
CA LEU A 200 11.40 -0.42 12.36
C LEU A 200 10.97 0.84 11.59
N LYS A 201 10.43 0.62 10.38
CA LYS A 201 9.95 1.69 9.50
C LYS A 201 8.55 2.08 9.96
N LEU A 202 8.42 3.25 10.57
CA LEU A 202 7.11 3.89 10.73
C LEU A 202 6.64 4.41 9.35
N PRO A 203 5.33 4.40 9.06
CA PRO A 203 4.78 4.98 7.85
C PRO A 203 5.23 6.43 7.69
N ARG A 204 5.65 6.81 6.49
CA ARG A 204 6.09 8.17 6.17
C ARG A 204 5.16 8.77 5.15
N ALA A 205 4.82 10.04 5.32
CA ALA A 205 4.13 10.79 4.28
C ALA A 205 5.07 11.83 3.66
N SER A 206 4.81 12.16 2.41
CA SER A 206 5.69 12.94 1.53
C SER A 206 6.98 12.22 1.15
N HIS A 207 7.65 12.72 0.12
CA HIS A 207 8.97 12.31 -0.31
C HIS A 207 9.68 13.50 -0.96
N LYS A 208 11.01 13.51 -0.94
CA LYS A 208 11.81 14.50 -1.67
C LYS A 208 12.81 13.77 -2.56
N ALA A 209 12.84 14.12 -3.83
CA ALA A 209 13.91 13.73 -4.74
C ALA A 209 14.99 14.82 -4.75
N VAL A 210 16.25 14.43 -4.60
CA VAL A 210 17.41 15.31 -4.73
C VAL A 210 18.37 14.69 -5.73
N VAL A 211 18.77 15.47 -6.73
CA VAL A 211 19.76 15.02 -7.73
C VAL A 211 21.12 15.63 -7.39
N ASN A 212 22.15 14.79 -7.28
CA ASN A 212 23.53 15.22 -7.12
C ASN A 212 24.42 14.44 -8.10
N GLY A 213 24.93 15.13 -9.13
CA GLY A 213 25.61 14.49 -10.25
C GLY A 213 24.69 13.51 -10.98
N ASN A 214 25.12 12.25 -11.12
CA ASN A 214 24.38 11.19 -11.81
C ASN A 214 23.47 10.36 -10.87
N ILE A 215 23.30 10.80 -9.61
CA ILE A 215 22.54 10.06 -8.60
C ILE A 215 21.29 10.86 -8.22
N MET A 216 20.14 10.21 -8.31
CA MET A 216 18.88 10.71 -7.76
C MET A 216 18.61 10.00 -6.44
N TRP A 217 18.59 10.76 -5.35
CA TRP A 217 18.18 10.30 -4.03
C TRP A 217 16.69 10.55 -3.85
N VAL A 218 15.91 9.48 -3.66
CA VAL A 218 14.52 9.60 -3.21
C VAL A 218 14.50 9.33 -1.71
N VAL A 219 14.33 10.39 -0.94
CA VAL A 219 14.30 10.32 0.53
C VAL A 219 12.84 10.31 0.98
N GLY A 220 12.46 9.26 1.69
CA GLY A 220 11.12 9.15 2.30
C GLY A 220 10.91 10.26 3.33
N GLY A 221 9.72 10.87 3.30
CA GLY A 221 9.39 12.11 4.00
C GLY A 221 9.25 12.00 5.52
N TYR A 222 8.40 12.88 6.06
CA TYR A 222 8.26 13.10 7.50
C TYR A 222 7.44 11.98 8.16
N MET A 223 7.75 11.68 9.42
CA MET A 223 6.96 10.74 10.22
C MET A 223 6.04 11.54 11.14
N PHE A 224 4.73 11.38 10.99
CA PHE A 224 3.77 11.98 11.90
C PHE A 224 3.74 11.16 13.18
N ASN A 225 4.41 11.64 14.23
CA ASN A 225 4.21 11.08 15.56
C ASN A 225 2.81 11.50 16.05
N HIS A 226 2.00 10.55 16.52
CA HIS A 226 0.59 10.75 16.90
C HIS A 226 0.39 11.70 18.09
N SER A 227 1.46 12.19 18.72
CA SER A 227 1.38 12.88 20.02
C SER A 227 1.09 14.37 19.95
N ASP A 228 1.54 15.11 18.93
CA ASP A 228 1.52 16.57 18.98
C ASP A 228 1.49 17.21 17.59
N TYR A 229 0.31 17.62 17.10
CA TYR A 229 0.20 18.85 16.32
C TYR A 229 -1.24 19.36 16.16
N ASN A 230 -1.35 20.69 16.18
CA ASN A 230 -2.45 21.44 15.58
C ASN A 230 -2.16 21.58 14.08
N MET A 231 -3.13 21.24 13.23
CA MET A 231 -3.06 21.58 11.81
C MET A 231 -3.20 23.10 11.67
N VAL A 232 -2.24 23.75 11.01
CA VAL A 232 -2.46 25.06 10.43
C VAL A 232 -2.95 24.82 9.00
N LEU A 233 -4.23 25.18 8.76
CA LEU A 233 -4.84 25.27 7.44
C LEU A 233 -4.12 26.32 6.57
#